data_AF-A0A6A0AGB8-F1
#
_entry.id   AF-A0A6A0AGB8-F1
#
_cell.length_a   1.000
_cell.length_b   1.000
_cell.length_c   1.000
_cell.angle_alpha   90.00
_cell.angle_beta   90.00
_cell.angle_gamma   90.00
#
_symmetry.space_group_name_H-M   'P 1'
#
loop_
_entity.id
_entity.type
_entity.pdbx_description
1 polymer ?
#
loop_
_entity_poly.entity_id
_entity_poly.type
_entity_poly.pdbx_seq_one_letter_code
_entity_poly.pdbx_strand_id
1 'polypeptide(L)'
;MAKAFGATARDLEQASQHNAACACAYSPRISNHMQSAPSDRQITAEQILREAKEIQLEDDNFRPPKQIITDPEELADYRLKKRKEFEDMARRVGRFNMGIWVKYATWEEQQKDFRRARSVWERALDVSYRNITVWLKYAEMEMRHRFINHARNVWDRAVSLLPRIDQLWYK
;
A
#
# COMPACT_ATOMS: atom_id res chain seq x y z
N MET A 1 -79.46 -4.08 54.84
CA MET A 1 -78.66 -2.88 54.49
C MET A 1 -77.96 -3.13 53.17
N ALA A 2 -78.56 -2.71 52.06
CA ALA A 2 -77.99 -2.86 50.72
C ALA A 2 -78.18 -1.57 49.94
N LYS A 3 -77.10 -0.98 49.42
CA LYS A 3 -77.12 -0.09 48.26
C LYS A 3 -75.82 -0.28 47.46
N ALA A 4 -75.96 -0.97 46.33
CA ALA A 4 -75.11 -0.81 45.16
C ALA A 4 -75.46 0.51 44.46
N PHE A 5 -74.48 1.21 43.89
CA PHE A 5 -74.54 2.18 42.76
C PHE A 5 -73.09 2.69 42.64
N GLY A 6 -72.32 2.43 41.59
CA GLY A 6 -72.62 2.79 40.20
C GLY A 6 -71.71 3.96 39.85
N ALA A 7 -70.45 3.68 39.50
CA ALA A 7 -69.53 4.70 38.99
C ALA A 7 -70.14 5.31 37.72
N THR A 8 -70.37 6.62 37.76
CA THR A 8 -71.02 7.37 36.70
C THR A 8 -70.11 7.51 35.48
N ALA A 9 -70.71 7.36 34.30
CA ALA A 9 -70.11 7.35 32.97
C ALA A 9 -69.46 8.66 32.48
N ARG A 10 -68.82 9.45 33.37
CA ARG A 10 -68.10 10.69 32.98
C ARG A 10 -66.57 10.55 33.01
N ASP A 11 -66.03 9.50 33.61
CA ASP A 11 -64.57 9.37 33.77
C ASP A 11 -63.90 8.55 32.65
N LEU A 12 -64.66 8.10 31.64
CA LEU A 12 -64.14 7.32 30.51
C LEU A 12 -64.12 8.07 29.17
N GLU A 13 -64.49 9.36 29.14
CA GLU A 13 -64.49 10.16 27.89
C GLU A 13 -63.29 11.10 27.76
N GLN A 14 -62.42 11.19 28.78
CA GLN A 14 -61.16 11.96 28.70
C GLN A 14 -59.92 11.10 28.41
N ALA A 15 -60.07 9.77 28.25
CA ALA A 15 -58.96 8.84 28.02
C ALA A 15 -58.78 8.42 26.54
N SER A 16 -59.30 9.17 25.56
CA SER A 16 -59.19 8.79 24.13
C SER A 16 -58.66 9.87 23.17
N GLN A 17 -58.16 11.01 23.65
CA GLN A 17 -57.56 12.05 22.79
C GLN A 17 -56.04 12.25 22.97
N HIS A 18 -55.33 11.22 23.41
CA HIS A 18 -53.86 11.21 23.36
C HIS A 18 -53.35 9.98 22.64
N ASN A 19 -53.69 9.85 21.35
CA ASN A 19 -52.94 9.01 20.44
C ASN A 19 -52.82 9.71 19.09
N ALA A 20 -51.60 10.16 18.80
CA ALA A 20 -50.96 10.25 17.47
C ALA A 20 -50.06 11.48 17.40
N ALA A 21 -48.82 11.33 17.83
CA ALA A 21 -47.72 12.02 17.17
C ALA A 21 -46.45 11.20 17.39
N CYS A 22 -46.12 10.42 16.37
CA CYS A 22 -44.81 9.90 16.07
C CYS A 22 -43.71 10.85 16.57
N ALA A 23 -42.87 10.38 17.49
CA ALA A 23 -41.64 11.05 17.87
C ALA A 23 -40.66 10.99 16.68
N CYS A 24 -40.93 11.76 15.63
CA CYS A 24 -39.86 12.28 14.79
C CYS A 24 -39.08 13.22 15.69
N ALA A 25 -38.06 12.67 16.36
CA ALA A 25 -37.03 13.45 17.03
C ALA A 25 -36.41 14.36 15.95
N TYR A 26 -36.94 15.57 15.82
CA TYR A 26 -36.34 16.63 15.04
C TYR A 26 -35.05 16.96 15.77
N SER A 27 -33.94 16.36 15.31
CA SER A 27 -32.62 16.83 15.67
C SER A 27 -32.63 18.34 15.40
N PRO A 28 -32.40 19.20 16.41
CA PRO A 28 -32.51 20.63 16.21
C PRO A 28 -31.59 21.01 15.05
N ARG A 29 -32.14 21.71 14.05
CA ARG A 29 -31.32 22.38 13.04
C ARG A 29 -30.39 23.30 13.80
N ILE A 30 -29.12 22.94 13.84
CA ILE A 30 -28.06 23.80 14.34
C ILE A 30 -28.08 25.02 13.41
N SER A 31 -28.66 26.13 13.88
CA SER A 31 -28.47 27.41 13.24
C SER A 31 -27.03 27.80 13.50
N ASN A 32 -26.23 27.78 12.43
CA ASN A 32 -24.87 28.29 12.47
C ASN A 32 -24.94 29.83 12.58
N HIS A 33 -25.27 30.35 13.75
CA HIS A 33 -25.07 31.75 14.08
C HIS A 33 -23.57 31.95 14.31
N MET A 34 -22.86 32.27 13.23
CA MET A 34 -21.46 32.66 13.30
C MET A 34 -21.35 33.97 14.07
N GLN A 35 -20.77 33.92 15.26
CA GLN A 35 -20.54 35.10 16.08
C GLN A 35 -19.42 35.92 15.43
N SER A 36 -19.74 37.12 14.94
CA SER A 36 -18.77 38.04 14.32
C SER A 36 -18.02 38.88 15.38
N ALA A 37 -17.65 38.26 16.50
CA ALA A 37 -16.77 38.87 17.49
C ALA A 37 -15.31 38.73 17.01
N PRO A 38 -14.41 39.70 17.30
CA PRO A 38 -13.00 39.55 16.98
C PRO A 38 -12.41 38.32 17.69
N SER A 39 -11.55 37.56 17.01
CA SER A 39 -10.89 36.40 17.60
C SER A 39 -9.86 36.83 18.63
N ASP A 40 -9.90 36.24 19.82
CA ASP A 40 -8.95 36.52 20.93
C ASP A 40 -7.48 36.24 20.56
N ARG A 41 -7.25 35.31 19.62
CA ARG A 41 -5.92 34.96 19.10
C ARG A 41 -5.93 34.97 17.59
N GLN A 42 -5.03 35.73 17.00
CA GLN A 42 -4.82 35.74 15.56
C GLN A 42 -4.00 34.51 15.15
N ILE A 43 -4.41 33.83 14.08
CA ILE A 43 -3.68 32.70 13.52
C ILE A 43 -2.34 33.20 12.94
N THR A 44 -1.24 32.65 13.41
CA THR A 44 0.11 33.00 12.93
C THR A 44 0.56 32.05 11.83
N ALA A 45 1.49 32.49 10.99
CA ALA A 45 2.08 31.63 9.97
C ALA A 45 2.80 30.42 10.59
N GLU A 46 3.44 30.58 11.76
CA GLU A 46 4.09 29.48 12.47
C GLU A 46 3.08 28.40 12.89
N GLN A 47 1.91 28.80 13.39
CA GLN A 47 0.89 27.84 13.82
C GLN A 47 0.38 26.99 12.66
N ILE A 48 0.11 27.61 11.50
CA ILE A 48 -0.31 26.89 10.30
C ILE A 48 0.78 25.91 9.85
N LEU A 49 2.05 26.34 9.86
CA LEU A 49 3.17 25.49 9.45
C LEU A 49 3.42 24.33 10.42
N ARG A 50 3.22 24.54 11.72
CA ARG A 50 3.32 23.51 12.77
C ARG A 50 2.23 22.47 12.61
N GLU A 51 0.97 22.88 12.51
CA GLU A 51 -0.17 21.99 12.32
C GLU A 51 -0.06 21.20 11.00
N ALA A 52 0.34 21.87 9.90
CA ALA A 52 0.57 21.19 8.62
C ALA A 52 1.67 20.12 8.71
N LYS A 53 2.74 20.40 9.47
CA LYS A 53 3.82 19.44 9.70
C LYS A 53 3.36 18.28 10.58
N GLU A 54 2.57 18.54 11.62
CA GLU A 54 2.01 17.50 12.50
C GLU A 54 1.10 16.55 11.72
N ILE A 55 0.22 17.08 10.88
CA ILE A 55 -0.65 16.27 9.99
C ILE A 55 0.20 15.42 9.04
N GLN A 56 1.22 16.00 8.40
CA GLN A 56 2.09 15.23 7.52
C GLN A 56 2.81 14.08 8.26
N LEU A 57 3.25 14.32 9.50
CA LEU A 57 3.90 13.29 10.31
C LEU A 57 2.92 12.20 10.75
N GLU A 58 1.66 12.55 11.00
CA GLU A 58 0.60 11.58 11.31
C GLU A 58 0.29 10.70 10.09
N ASP A 59 0.18 11.30 8.91
CA ASP A 59 0.00 10.56 7.66
C ASP A 59 1.20 9.65 7.35
N ASP A 60 2.42 10.14 7.54
CA ASP A 60 3.65 9.36 7.36
C ASP A 60 3.75 8.18 8.36
N ASN A 61 3.13 8.32 9.53
CA ASN A 61 3.06 7.27 10.54
C ASN A 61 2.02 6.17 10.25
N PHE A 62 1.15 6.36 9.25
CA PHE A 62 0.22 5.32 8.82
C PHE A 62 0.96 4.16 8.13
N ARG A 63 1.14 3.07 8.87
CA ARG A 63 1.69 1.82 8.32
C ARG A 63 0.53 0.91 7.90
N PRO A 64 0.53 0.38 6.66
CA PRO A 64 -0.48 -0.59 6.27
C PRO A 64 -0.47 -1.80 7.22
N PRO A 65 -1.64 -2.39 7.51
CA PRO A 65 -1.72 -3.53 8.42
C PRO A 65 -0.89 -4.71 7.89
N LYS A 66 -0.23 -5.44 8.80
CA LYS A 66 0.57 -6.61 8.44
C LYS A 66 -0.36 -7.75 8.01
N GLN A 67 -0.37 -8.08 6.72
CA GLN A 67 -1.11 -9.23 6.19
C GLN A 67 -0.26 -10.50 6.34
N ILE A 68 -0.83 -11.54 6.97
CA ILE A 68 -0.23 -12.88 7.07
C ILE A 68 -0.81 -13.72 5.94
N ILE A 69 0.03 -14.45 5.22
CA ILE A 69 -0.38 -15.32 4.11
C ILE A 69 -0.55 -16.73 4.68
N THR A 70 -1.77 -17.27 4.66
CA THR A 70 -2.06 -18.61 5.19
C THR A 70 -2.14 -19.66 4.10
N ASP A 71 -2.79 -19.34 2.99
CA ASP A 71 -3.12 -20.32 1.96
C ASP A 71 -2.18 -20.25 0.74
N PRO A 72 -1.95 -21.39 0.03
CA PRO A 72 -1.12 -21.40 -1.17
C PRO A 72 -1.72 -20.58 -2.31
N GLU A 73 -3.04 -20.43 -2.36
CA GLU A 73 -3.75 -19.56 -3.31
C GLU A 73 -3.48 -18.08 -3.03
N GLU A 74 -3.59 -17.66 -1.76
CA GLU A 74 -3.22 -16.30 -1.34
C GLU A 74 -1.76 -15.97 -1.63
N LEU A 75 -0.85 -16.94 -1.47
CA LEU A 75 0.55 -16.77 -1.84
C LEU A 75 0.72 -16.56 -3.35
N ALA A 76 -0.05 -17.27 -4.18
CA ALA A 76 -0.04 -17.11 -5.63
C ALA A 76 -0.55 -15.73 -6.04
N ASP A 77 -1.64 -15.26 -5.42
CA ASP A 77 -2.19 -13.92 -5.64
C ASP A 77 -1.24 -12.83 -5.19
N TYR A 78 -0.59 -13.00 -4.04
CA TYR A 78 0.47 -12.11 -3.57
C TYR A 78 1.61 -12.03 -4.59
N ARG A 79 2.08 -13.18 -5.09
CA ARG A 79 3.12 -13.23 -6.13
C ARG A 79 2.69 -12.53 -7.40
N LEU A 80 1.46 -12.74 -7.86
CA LEU A 80 0.92 -12.12 -9.06
C LEU A 80 0.81 -10.60 -8.91
N LYS A 81 0.28 -10.13 -7.77
CA LYS A 81 0.18 -8.71 -7.43
C LYS A 81 1.55 -8.04 -7.39
N LYS A 82 2.53 -8.65 -6.71
CA LYS A 82 3.90 -8.14 -6.67
C LYS A 82 4.57 -8.11 -8.04
N ARG A 83 4.41 -9.15 -8.86
CA ARG A 83 4.91 -9.15 -10.25
C ARG A 83 4.31 -8.01 -11.05
N LYS A 84 2.99 -7.81 -10.95
CA LYS A 84 2.31 -6.68 -11.62
C LYS A 84 2.88 -5.35 -11.15
N GLU A 85 3.08 -5.15 -9.85
CA GLU A 85 3.71 -3.93 -9.32
C GLU A 85 5.09 -3.66 -9.94
N PHE A 86 5.96 -4.67 -10.03
CA PHE A 86 7.28 -4.52 -10.63
C PHE A 86 7.24 -4.25 -12.13
N GLU A 87 6.39 -4.95 -12.87
CA GLU A 87 6.23 -4.73 -14.32
C GLU A 87 5.62 -3.33 -14.59
N ASP A 88 4.67 -2.89 -13.75
CA ASP A 88 4.10 -1.55 -13.83
C ASP A 88 5.13 -0.48 -13.46
N MET A 89 6.02 -0.74 -12.50
CA MET A 89 7.16 0.14 -12.19
C MET A 89 8.13 0.23 -13.38
N ALA A 90 8.49 -0.90 -13.98
CA ALA A 90 9.35 -0.95 -15.16
C ALA A 90 8.72 -0.23 -16.36
N ARG A 91 7.38 -0.25 -16.48
CA ARG A 91 6.63 0.47 -17.52
C ARG A 91 6.51 1.98 -17.23
N ARG A 92 6.21 2.38 -15.99
CA ARG A 92 5.93 3.78 -15.61
C ARG A 92 7.19 4.63 -15.43
N VAL A 93 8.14 4.16 -14.62
CA VAL A 93 9.36 4.92 -14.29
C VAL A 93 10.36 4.90 -15.45
N GLY A 94 10.27 3.87 -16.29
CA GLY A 94 11.06 3.72 -17.50
C GLY A 94 12.04 2.54 -17.41
N ARG A 95 12.19 1.84 -18.54
CA ARG A 95 13.00 0.61 -18.64
C ARG A 95 14.49 0.82 -18.30
N PHE A 96 14.99 2.05 -18.42
CA PHE A 96 16.40 2.37 -18.18
C PHE A 96 16.80 2.39 -16.70
N ASN A 97 15.85 2.43 -15.77
CA ASN A 97 16.16 2.43 -14.35
C ASN A 97 16.54 1.02 -13.88
N MET A 98 17.85 0.75 -13.88
CA MET A 98 18.40 -0.57 -13.54
C MET A 98 18.11 -1.00 -12.10
N GLY A 99 17.91 -0.05 -11.19
CA GLY A 99 17.57 -0.34 -9.79
C GLY A 99 16.26 -1.12 -9.65
N ILE A 100 15.29 -0.90 -10.56
CA ILE A 100 14.01 -1.62 -10.56
C ILE A 100 14.22 -3.08 -10.95
N TRP A 101 15.00 -3.34 -12.00
CA TRP A 101 15.32 -4.69 -12.47
C TRP A 101 16.08 -5.50 -11.42
N VAL A 102 17.06 -4.89 -10.76
CA VAL A 102 17.82 -5.53 -9.67
C VAL A 102 16.90 -5.90 -8.51
N LYS A 103 16.02 -4.98 -8.07
CA LYS A 103 15.05 -5.25 -7.00
C LYS A 103 14.07 -6.37 -7.39
N TYR A 104 13.58 -6.35 -8.63
CA TYR A 104 12.65 -7.37 -9.13
C TYR A 104 13.31 -8.75 -9.18
N ALA A 105 14.53 -8.85 -9.73
CA ALA A 105 15.26 -10.10 -9.78
C ALA A 105 15.62 -10.63 -8.39
N THR A 106 15.97 -9.74 -7.45
CA THR A 106 16.23 -10.11 -6.04
C THR A 106 14.97 -10.63 -5.36
N TRP A 107 13.79 -10.08 -5.69
CA TRP A 107 12.53 -10.58 -5.16
C TRP A 107 12.17 -11.96 -5.74
N GLU A 108 12.35 -12.20 -7.04
CA GLU A 108 12.15 -13.55 -7.64
C GLU A 108 13.16 -14.57 -7.05
N GLU A 109 14.38 -14.14 -6.73
CA GLU A 109 15.38 -14.94 -6.02
C GLU A 109 14.86 -15.37 -4.64
N GLN A 110 14.24 -14.46 -3.87
CA GLN A 110 13.63 -14.78 -2.57
C GLN A 110 12.47 -15.77 -2.68
N GLN A 111 11.72 -15.74 -3.80
CA GLN A 111 10.67 -16.72 -4.09
C GLN A 111 11.21 -18.09 -4.53
N LYS A 112 12.53 -18.23 -4.74
CA LYS A 112 13.23 -19.41 -5.27
C LYS A 112 12.83 -19.77 -6.71
N ASP A 113 12.26 -18.81 -7.45
CA ASP A 113 11.87 -18.97 -8.86
C ASP A 113 13.03 -18.56 -9.80
N PHE A 114 14.11 -19.35 -9.82
CA PHE A 114 15.34 -19.01 -10.57
C PHE A 114 15.14 -18.87 -12.08
N ARG A 115 14.23 -19.66 -12.66
CA ARG A 115 13.92 -19.58 -14.10
C ARG A 115 13.37 -18.19 -14.47
N ARG A 116 12.50 -17.63 -13.64
CA ARG A 116 11.95 -16.29 -13.85
C ARG A 116 12.99 -15.23 -13.54
N ALA A 117 13.75 -15.39 -12.46
CA ALA A 117 14.83 -14.46 -12.12
C ALA A 117 15.84 -14.30 -13.29
N ARG A 118 16.22 -15.40 -13.96
CA ARG A 118 17.03 -15.37 -15.19
C ARG A 118 16.38 -14.58 -16.32
N SER A 119 15.09 -14.83 -16.58
CA SER A 119 14.36 -14.07 -17.60
C SER A 119 14.33 -12.56 -17.30
N VAL A 120 14.22 -12.17 -16.04
CA VAL A 120 14.30 -10.75 -15.63
C VAL A 120 15.70 -10.19 -15.88
N TRP A 121 16.77 -10.94 -15.57
CA TRP A 121 18.14 -10.51 -15.84
C TRP A 121 18.45 -10.39 -17.32
N GLU A 122 18.06 -11.36 -18.15
CA GLU A 122 18.27 -11.27 -19.60
C GLU A 122 17.51 -10.07 -20.18
N ARG A 123 16.27 -9.82 -19.75
CA ARG A 123 15.53 -8.60 -20.14
C ARG A 123 16.23 -7.32 -19.70
N ALA A 124 16.86 -7.32 -18.51
CA ALA A 124 17.63 -6.17 -18.04
C ALA A 124 18.89 -5.94 -18.89
N LEU A 125 19.55 -7.01 -19.31
CA LEU A 125 20.70 -6.97 -20.22
C LEU A 125 20.31 -6.48 -21.62
N ASP A 126 19.14 -6.88 -22.13
CA ASP A 126 18.61 -6.38 -23.42
C ASP A 126 18.43 -4.86 -23.39
N VAL A 127 18.04 -4.29 -22.24
CA VAL A 127 17.89 -2.83 -22.08
C VAL A 127 19.25 -2.15 -21.98
N SER A 128 20.16 -2.66 -21.15
CA SER A 128 21.48 -2.05 -20.93
C SER A 128 22.55 -3.07 -20.59
N TYR A 129 23.10 -3.69 -21.62
CA TYR A 129 24.21 -4.64 -21.49
C TYR A 129 25.55 -3.99 -21.08
N ARG A 130 25.69 -2.66 -21.22
CA ARG A 130 26.93 -1.95 -20.84
C ARG A 130 27.08 -1.83 -19.31
N ASN A 131 25.99 -1.95 -18.56
CA ASN A 131 26.03 -1.78 -17.12
C ASN A 131 26.67 -2.99 -16.43
N ILE A 132 27.85 -2.78 -15.86
CA ILE A 132 28.64 -3.81 -15.18
C ILE A 132 27.90 -4.39 -13.97
N THR A 133 27.17 -3.55 -13.24
CA THR A 133 26.52 -3.97 -11.97
C THR A 133 25.47 -5.05 -12.20
N VAL A 134 24.84 -5.08 -13.37
CA VAL A 134 23.86 -6.10 -13.78
C VAL A 134 24.55 -7.44 -13.97
N TRP A 135 25.65 -7.48 -14.72
CA TRP A 135 26.46 -8.68 -14.93
C TRP A 135 26.96 -9.25 -13.61
N LEU A 136 27.51 -8.39 -12.75
CA LEU A 136 27.99 -8.79 -11.42
C LEU A 136 26.87 -9.39 -10.58
N LYS A 137 25.73 -8.72 -10.47
CA LYS A 137 24.60 -9.20 -9.65
C LYS A 137 23.98 -10.48 -10.20
N TYR A 138 23.92 -10.61 -11.52
CA TYR A 138 23.41 -11.82 -12.18
C TYR A 138 24.33 -13.01 -11.90
N ALA A 139 25.64 -12.86 -12.12
CA ALA A 139 26.61 -13.91 -11.83
C ALA A 139 26.67 -14.24 -10.33
N GLU A 140 26.65 -13.24 -9.45
CA GLU A 140 26.59 -13.42 -7.99
C GLU A 140 25.35 -14.22 -7.56
N MET A 141 24.20 -14.04 -8.22
CA MET A 141 23.00 -14.82 -7.92
C MET A 141 23.18 -16.30 -8.30
N GLU A 142 23.69 -16.60 -9.49
CA GLU A 142 23.93 -17.99 -9.91
C GLU A 142 24.98 -18.68 -9.02
N MET A 143 26.03 -17.95 -8.61
CA MET A 143 27.05 -18.46 -7.68
C MET A 143 26.48 -18.74 -6.29
N ARG A 144 25.66 -17.85 -5.73
CA ARG A 144 25.02 -18.03 -4.41
C ARG A 144 24.15 -19.30 -4.36
N HIS A 145 23.50 -19.65 -5.46
CA HIS A 145 22.65 -20.85 -5.56
C HIS A 145 23.38 -22.09 -6.09
N ARG A 146 24.72 -22.03 -6.25
CA ARG A 146 25.57 -23.13 -6.72
C ARG A 146 25.29 -23.58 -8.17
N PHE A 147 24.76 -22.71 -9.02
CA PHE A 147 24.58 -22.97 -10.45
C PHE A 147 25.85 -22.65 -11.24
N ILE A 148 26.89 -23.48 -11.06
CA ILE A 148 28.26 -23.20 -11.56
C ILE A 148 28.30 -23.09 -13.09
N ASN A 149 27.62 -23.99 -13.81
CA ASN A 149 27.62 -23.99 -15.27
C ASN A 149 26.98 -22.73 -15.85
N HIS A 150 25.90 -22.25 -15.22
CA HIS A 150 25.22 -21.04 -15.67
C HIS A 150 26.07 -19.81 -15.35
N ALA A 151 26.65 -19.75 -14.15
CA ALA A 151 27.56 -18.67 -13.77
C ALA A 151 28.75 -18.55 -14.76
N ARG A 152 29.36 -19.68 -15.17
CA ARG A 152 30.44 -19.68 -16.18
C ARG A 152 29.99 -19.09 -17.51
N ASN A 153 28.81 -19.49 -18.00
CA ASN A 153 28.27 -18.97 -19.26
C ASN A 153 27.99 -17.47 -19.19
N VAL A 154 27.53 -16.97 -18.03
CA VAL A 154 27.29 -15.53 -17.82
C VAL A 154 28.61 -14.76 -17.81
N TRP A 155 29.64 -15.25 -17.12
CA TRP A 155 30.96 -14.63 -17.08
C TRP A 155 31.64 -14.61 -18.46
N ASP A 156 31.59 -15.71 -19.19
CA ASP A 156 32.16 -15.82 -20.54
C ASP A 156 31.52 -14.82 -21.52
N ARG A 157 30.18 -14.69 -21.46
CA ARG A 157 29.43 -13.66 -22.22
C ARG A 157 29.83 -12.25 -21.80
N ALA A 158 29.93 -11.98 -20.50
CA ALA A 158 30.26 -10.65 -19.99
C ALA A 158 31.64 -10.18 -20.46
N VAL A 159 32.65 -11.05 -20.37
CA VAL A 159 34.02 -10.79 -20.81
C VAL A 159 34.10 -10.60 -22.33
N SER A 160 33.39 -11.43 -23.09
CA SER A 160 33.32 -11.33 -24.55
C SER A 160 32.73 -10.00 -25.03
N LEU A 161 31.68 -9.51 -24.34
CA LEU A 161 31.01 -8.25 -24.69
C LEU A 161 31.76 -7.01 -24.20
N LEU A 162 32.41 -7.10 -23.04
CA LEU A 162 33.05 -5.98 -22.35
C LEU A 162 34.51 -6.30 -21.98
N PRO A 163 35.41 -6.49 -22.96
CA PRO A 163 36.77 -6.97 -22.70
C PRO A 163 37.65 -5.97 -21.95
N ARG A 164 37.32 -4.67 -22.00
CA ARG A 164 38.10 -3.59 -21.35
C ARG A 164 37.84 -3.44 -19.86
N ILE A 165 36.89 -4.19 -19.31
CA ILE A 165 36.44 -3.99 -17.93
C ILE A 165 37.13 -5.01 -17.03
N ASP A 166 38.19 -4.57 -16.37
CA ASP A 166 39.03 -5.39 -15.49
C ASP A 166 38.25 -6.10 -14.38
N GLN A 167 37.20 -5.46 -13.85
CA GLN A 167 36.37 -6.04 -12.79
C GLN A 167 35.74 -7.39 -13.17
N LEU A 168 35.51 -7.64 -14.46
CA LEU A 168 34.93 -8.91 -14.93
C LEU A 168 35.97 -10.04 -14.97
N TRP A 169 37.26 -9.72 -15.02
CA TRP A 169 38.35 -10.68 -15.11
C TRP A 169 38.85 -11.17 -13.74
N TYR A 170 38.76 -10.32 -12.71
CA TYR A 170 39.33 -10.60 -11.39
C TYR A 170 38.36 -11.21 -10.37
N LYS A 171 37.09 -11.41 -10.75
CA LYS A 171 36.06 -11.97 -9.87
C LYS A 171 35.96 -13.48 -10.01
#